data_AF-A0A2E9I2P4-F1
#
_entry.id   AF-A0A2E9I2P4-F1
#
_cell.length_a   1.000
_cell.length_b   1.000
_cell.length_c   1.000
_cell.angle_alpha   90.00
_cell.angle_beta   90.00
_cell.angle_gamma   90.00
#
_symmetry.space_group_name_H-M   'P 1'
#
loop_
_entity.id
_entity.type
_entity.pdbx_description
1 polymer ?
#
loop_
_entity_poly.entity_id
_entity_poly.type
_entity_poly.pdbx_seq_one_letter_code
_entity_poly.pdbx_strand_id
1 'polypeptide(L)'
;MRSIRLLALFAFLGLTALPGHTQDTYPANGTQIELEGTKWIVAGAGTTAMDYTATGESLAVYINEPHGWVAVMTLVPDAGKKVALDPAAPMLWVDGEEYKPFSGNGYLLKTGKGKPFMLLEYDRAAN
;
A
#
# COMPACT_ATOMS: atom_id res chain seq x y z
N MET A 1 16.98 44.00 -55.56
CA MET A 1 17.63 42.67 -55.50
C MET A 1 18.07 42.40 -54.07
N ARG A 2 18.00 41.13 -53.63
CA ARG A 2 18.13 40.57 -52.26
C ARG A 2 16.78 40.23 -51.64
N SER A 3 16.48 39.07 -51.07
CA SER A 3 17.09 37.73 -51.01
C SER A 3 15.99 36.79 -50.48
N ILE A 4 15.90 35.56 -51.01
CA ILE A 4 15.05 34.45 -50.53
C ILE A 4 15.49 34.02 -49.13
N ARG A 5 14.58 33.62 -48.23
CA ARG A 5 14.63 32.35 -47.45
C ARG A 5 13.25 31.93 -46.93
N LEU A 6 12.84 30.75 -47.40
CA LEU A 6 11.79 29.88 -46.87
C LEU A 6 12.19 29.41 -45.45
N LEU A 7 11.25 29.34 -44.50
CA LEU A 7 11.29 28.30 -43.47
C LEU A 7 9.87 28.05 -42.94
N ALA A 8 9.30 26.92 -43.36
CA ALA A 8 8.16 26.32 -42.70
C ALA A 8 8.63 25.72 -41.38
N LEU A 9 7.90 25.94 -40.28
CA LEU A 9 8.01 25.10 -39.11
C LEU A 9 6.60 24.79 -38.59
N PHE A 10 6.18 23.55 -38.85
CA PHE A 10 5.03 22.91 -38.23
C PHE A 10 5.30 22.78 -36.73
N ALA A 11 4.55 23.49 -35.90
CA ALA A 11 4.46 23.19 -34.47
C ALA A 11 3.26 22.25 -34.25
N PHE A 12 3.50 20.95 -34.49
CA PHE A 12 2.69 19.87 -33.93
C PHE A 12 3.02 19.77 -32.44
N LEU A 13 2.30 20.51 -31.60
CA LEU A 13 2.23 20.20 -30.16
C LEU A 13 1.13 19.16 -30.00
N GLY A 14 1.52 17.90 -30.19
CA GLY A 14 0.72 16.74 -29.81
C GLY A 14 0.45 16.80 -28.32
N LEU A 15 -0.76 17.22 -27.96
CA LEU A 15 -1.30 17.04 -26.62
C LEU A 15 -1.67 15.56 -26.47
N THR A 16 -0.67 14.69 -26.35
CA THR A 16 -0.90 13.34 -25.85
C THR A 16 -1.04 13.44 -24.34
N ALA A 17 -2.20 13.92 -23.89
CA ALA A 17 -2.69 13.58 -22.57
C ALA A 17 -2.96 12.07 -22.58
N LEU A 18 -1.91 11.29 -22.29
CA LEU A 18 -2.10 9.92 -21.86
C LEU A 18 -3.00 10.00 -20.62
N PRO A 19 -4.15 9.31 -20.57
CA PRO A 19 -4.80 9.06 -19.30
C PRO A 19 -3.85 8.14 -18.53
N GLY A 20 -2.93 8.76 -17.79
CA GLY A 20 -2.13 8.06 -16.79
C GLY A 20 -3.11 7.39 -15.85
N HIS A 21 -2.95 6.07 -15.74
CA HIS A 21 -3.56 5.18 -14.76
C HIS A 21 -4.12 5.93 -13.56
N THR A 22 -5.40 5.70 -13.25
CA THR A 22 -5.95 5.96 -11.92
C THR A 22 -4.98 5.38 -10.91
N GLN A 23 -4.17 6.25 -10.31
CA GLN A 23 -3.38 5.92 -9.15
C GLN A 23 -4.42 5.48 -8.12
N ASP A 24 -4.36 4.22 -7.72
CA ASP A 24 -5.19 3.75 -6.61
C ASP A 24 -4.83 4.64 -5.42
N THR A 25 -5.71 5.57 -5.07
CA THR A 25 -5.44 6.52 -3.99
C THR A 25 -5.70 5.81 -2.67
N TYR A 26 -4.69 5.12 -2.17
CA TYR A 26 -4.70 4.56 -0.82
C TYR A 26 -4.44 5.66 0.21
N PRO A 27 -4.92 5.50 1.47
CA PRO A 27 -4.54 6.40 2.55
C PRO A 27 -3.02 6.52 2.67
N ALA A 28 -2.52 7.74 2.86
CA ALA A 28 -1.08 7.96 3.03
C ALA A 28 -0.61 7.42 4.38
N ASN A 29 0.65 7.00 4.45
CA ASN A 29 1.27 6.58 5.71
C ASN A 29 1.19 7.71 6.75
N GLY A 30 0.91 7.35 8.00
CA GLY A 30 0.67 8.28 9.12
C GLY A 30 -0.74 8.87 9.17
N THR A 31 -1.59 8.60 8.17
CA THR A 31 -3.00 9.02 8.21
C THR A 31 -3.75 8.23 9.29
N GLN A 32 -4.53 8.93 10.13
CA GLN A 32 -5.47 8.27 11.03
C GLN A 32 -6.74 7.89 10.26
N ILE A 33 -7.19 6.66 10.43
CA ILE A 33 -8.44 6.16 9.87
C ILE A 33 -9.27 5.46 10.96
N GLU A 34 -10.57 5.29 10.73
CA GLU A 34 -11.44 4.49 11.57
C GLU A 34 -11.94 3.27 10.78
N LEU A 35 -11.74 2.08 11.34
CA LEU A 35 -12.25 0.83 10.80
C LEU A 35 -12.84 0.02 11.94
N GLU A 36 -14.06 -0.49 11.73
CA GLU A 36 -14.77 -1.31 12.71
C GLU A 36 -14.88 -0.63 14.10
N GLY A 37 -15.02 0.70 14.12
CA GLY A 37 -15.10 1.51 15.34
C GLY A 37 -13.77 1.68 16.09
N THR A 38 -12.66 1.21 15.53
CA THR A 38 -11.31 1.37 16.10
C THR A 38 -10.53 2.39 15.27
N LYS A 39 -9.82 3.30 15.94
CA LYS A 39 -8.92 4.24 15.27
C LYS A 39 -7.53 3.63 15.07
N TRP A 40 -7.00 3.80 13.87
CA TRP A 40 -5.74 3.24 13.41
C TRP A 40 -4.89 4.30 12.76
N ILE A 41 -3.57 4.12 12.80
CA ILE A 41 -2.59 4.86 12.01
C ILE A 41 -2.17 3.98 10.83
N VAL A 42 -2.19 4.51 9.62
CA VAL A 42 -1.76 3.79 8.42
C VAL A 42 -0.25 3.64 8.43
N ALA A 43 0.25 2.43 8.64
CA ALA A 43 1.68 2.11 8.57
C ALA A 43 2.14 1.88 7.12
N GLY A 44 1.25 1.38 6.26
CA GLY A 44 1.47 1.21 4.83
C GLY A 44 0.17 0.84 4.12
N ALA A 45 0.02 1.22 2.85
CA ALA A 45 -1.12 0.83 2.05
C ALA A 45 -0.80 0.70 0.56
N GLY A 46 -1.44 -0.26 -0.10
CA GLY A 46 -1.41 -0.44 -1.55
C GLY A 46 -0.99 -1.83 -2.00
N THR A 47 -0.43 -1.90 -3.20
CA THR A 47 -0.09 -3.15 -3.90
C THR A 47 1.43 -3.39 -4.01
N THR A 48 2.24 -2.43 -3.55
CA THR A 48 3.71 -2.54 -3.51
C THR A 48 4.19 -2.99 -2.14
N ALA A 49 5.41 -3.52 -2.08
CA ALA A 49 6.05 -3.87 -0.81
C ALA A 49 6.11 -2.66 0.14
N MET A 50 5.90 -2.93 1.43
CA MET A 50 5.84 -1.96 2.51
C MET A 50 6.79 -2.38 3.62
N ASP A 51 7.52 -1.41 4.16
CA ASP A 51 8.39 -1.60 5.31
C ASP A 51 7.93 -0.70 6.46
N TYR A 52 7.85 -1.27 7.66
CA TYR A 52 7.44 -0.57 8.87
C TYR A 52 8.35 -0.92 10.05
N THR A 53 8.55 0.04 10.96
CA THR A 53 9.25 -0.21 12.22
C THR A 53 8.23 -0.20 13.33
N ALA A 54 8.02 -1.36 13.97
CA ALA A 54 7.05 -1.53 15.02
C ALA A 54 7.30 -0.57 16.20
N THR A 55 6.24 0.00 16.74
CA THR A 55 6.28 0.82 17.96
C THR A 55 6.11 0.00 19.24
N GLY A 56 5.71 -1.28 19.10
CA GLY A 56 5.25 -2.13 20.20
C GLY A 56 3.72 -2.17 20.33
N GLU A 57 2.99 -1.41 19.51
CA GLU A 57 1.54 -1.50 19.41
C GLU A 57 1.09 -2.66 18.50
N SER A 58 -0.20 -3.01 18.62
CA SER A 58 -0.84 -3.99 17.74
C SER A 58 -0.84 -3.51 16.29
N LEU A 59 -0.42 -4.38 15.39
CA LEU A 59 -0.55 -4.22 13.95
C LEU A 59 -1.66 -5.11 13.42
N ALA A 60 -2.48 -4.57 12.53
CA ALA A 60 -3.50 -5.31 11.79
C ALA A 60 -3.22 -5.21 10.29
N VAL A 61 -3.40 -6.33 9.59
CA VAL A 61 -3.29 -6.41 8.14
C VAL A 61 -4.68 -6.61 7.56
N TYR A 62 -5.06 -5.73 6.64
CA TYR A 62 -6.31 -5.78 5.90
C TYR A 62 -6.04 -6.00 4.40
N ILE A 63 -6.99 -6.65 3.73
CA ILE A 63 -7.02 -6.82 2.28
C ILE A 63 -8.27 -6.15 1.70
N ASN A 64 -8.16 -5.52 0.54
CA ASN A 64 -9.29 -4.91 -0.14
C ASN A 64 -10.06 -5.96 -0.96
N GLU A 65 -11.28 -6.26 -0.53
CA GLU A 65 -12.22 -7.15 -1.19
C GLU A 65 -13.35 -6.39 -1.88
N PRO A 66 -14.11 -7.02 -2.80
CA PRO A 66 -15.25 -6.37 -3.45
C PRO A 66 -16.29 -5.78 -2.48
N HIS A 67 -16.34 -6.29 -1.25
CA HIS A 67 -17.28 -5.86 -0.21
C HIS A 67 -16.66 -4.91 0.82
N GLY A 68 -15.38 -4.56 0.68
CA GLY A 68 -14.66 -3.66 1.59
C GLY A 68 -13.36 -4.26 2.13
N TRP A 69 -12.79 -3.59 3.12
CA TRP A 69 -11.57 -4.02 3.79
C TRP A 69 -11.86 -5.16 4.77
N VAL A 70 -11.12 -6.26 4.67
CA VAL A 70 -11.28 -7.44 5.53
C VAL A 70 -9.99 -7.66 6.31
N ALA A 71 -10.09 -7.79 7.63
CA ALA A 71 -8.95 -8.12 8.49
C ALA A 71 -8.51 -9.57 8.24
N VAL A 72 -7.22 -9.76 7.95
CA VAL A 72 -6.65 -11.09 7.66
C VAL A 72 -5.62 -11.54 8.69
N MET A 73 -5.10 -10.62 9.48
CA MET A 73 -4.13 -10.90 10.54
C MET A 73 -4.04 -9.75 11.53
N THR A 74 -3.76 -10.09 12.79
CA THR A 74 -3.28 -9.15 13.80
C THR A 74 -2.03 -9.73 14.45
N LEU A 75 -1.05 -8.88 14.74
CA LEU A 75 0.18 -9.25 15.44
C LEU A 75 0.63 -8.12 16.36
N VAL A 76 1.37 -8.46 17.42
CA VAL A 76 1.95 -7.49 18.35
C VAL A 76 3.47 -7.70 18.37
N PRO A 77 4.21 -7.10 17.42
CA PRO A 77 5.66 -7.19 17.38
C PRO A 77 6.28 -6.29 18.45
N ASP A 78 7.41 -6.72 19.03
CA ASP A 78 8.19 -5.88 19.94
C ASP A 78 8.62 -4.57 19.25
N ALA A 79 8.70 -3.50 20.04
CA ALA A 79 9.15 -2.20 19.54
C ALA A 79 10.54 -2.29 18.88
N GLY A 80 10.70 -1.63 17.75
CA GLY A 80 11.93 -1.61 16.94
C GLY A 80 12.04 -2.74 15.92
N LYS A 81 11.19 -3.78 15.98
CA LYS A 81 11.18 -4.85 14.97
C LYS A 81 10.78 -4.31 13.59
N LYS A 82 11.42 -4.82 12.54
CA LYS A 82 11.08 -4.49 11.15
C LYS A 82 9.98 -5.41 10.66
N VAL A 83 8.87 -4.82 10.21
CA VAL A 83 7.75 -5.54 9.60
C VAL A 83 7.74 -5.23 8.12
N ALA A 84 7.89 -6.25 7.29
CA ALA A 84 7.81 -6.11 5.84
C ALA A 84 6.58 -6.86 5.34
N LEU A 85 5.74 -6.20 4.53
CA LEU A 85 4.55 -6.76 3.91
C LEU A 85 4.69 -6.64 2.40
N ASP A 86 4.57 -7.76 1.69
CA ASP A 86 4.52 -7.78 0.23
C ASP A 86 3.11 -8.20 -0.25
N PRO A 87 2.33 -7.27 -0.83
CA PRO A 87 1.03 -7.60 -1.45
C PRO A 87 1.13 -8.38 -2.77
N ALA A 88 2.23 -8.23 -3.51
CA ALA A 88 2.41 -8.85 -4.82
C ALA A 88 2.61 -10.37 -4.69
N ALA A 89 3.26 -10.79 -3.60
CA ALA A 89 3.27 -12.14 -3.10
C ALA A 89 2.88 -12.08 -1.62
N PRO A 90 1.62 -12.41 -1.23
CA PRO A 90 1.02 -12.10 0.07
C PRO A 90 1.81 -12.73 1.23
N MET A 91 2.88 -12.04 1.62
CA MET A 91 3.93 -12.47 2.52
C MET A 91 4.19 -11.38 3.54
N LEU A 92 4.45 -11.82 4.77
CA LEU A 92 4.78 -10.95 5.88
C LEU A 92 6.08 -11.46 6.50
N TRP A 93 7.00 -10.56 6.77
CA TRP A 93 8.21 -10.85 7.52
C TRP A 93 8.29 -9.98 8.76
N VAL A 94 8.83 -10.56 9.84
CA VAL A 94 9.18 -9.85 11.06
C VAL A 94 10.68 -10.07 11.29
N ASP A 95 11.45 -8.99 11.25
CA ASP A 95 12.90 -8.99 11.42
C ASP A 95 13.64 -9.91 10.43
N GLY A 96 13.13 -9.97 9.19
CA GLY A 96 13.67 -10.81 8.12
C GLY A 96 13.20 -12.27 8.15
N GLU A 97 12.48 -12.69 9.19
CA GLU A 97 11.90 -14.03 9.28
C GLU A 97 10.46 -14.05 8.76
N GLU A 98 10.13 -15.06 7.95
CA GLU A 98 8.79 -15.24 7.44
C GLU A 98 7.80 -15.48 8.58
N TYR A 99 6.74 -14.68 8.63
CA TYR A 99 5.66 -14.85 9.59
C TYR A 99 4.67 -15.91 9.09
N LYS A 100 5.01 -17.17 9.35
CA LYS A 100 4.28 -18.37 8.90
C LYS A 100 2.76 -18.32 9.08
N PRO A 101 2.17 -17.77 10.17
CA PRO A 101 0.71 -17.68 10.28
C PRO A 101 0.04 -16.86 9.18
N PHE A 102 0.74 -15.85 8.65
CA PHE A 102 0.27 -15.05 7.52
C PHE A 102 0.55 -15.77 6.21
N SER A 103 1.81 -16.18 6.01
CA SER A 103 2.29 -16.79 4.78
C SER A 103 1.67 -18.16 4.46
N GLY A 104 1.33 -18.93 5.50
CA GLY A 104 0.65 -20.22 5.39
C GLY A 104 -0.88 -20.11 5.37
N ASN A 105 -1.44 -18.90 5.37
CA ASN A 105 -2.89 -18.71 5.38
C ASN A 105 -3.49 -19.11 4.01
N GLY A 106 -4.22 -20.22 3.99
CA GLY A 106 -4.82 -20.77 2.77
C GLY A 106 -5.82 -19.84 2.07
N TYR A 107 -6.39 -18.86 2.79
CA TYR A 107 -7.19 -17.81 2.19
C TYR A 107 -6.31 -16.85 1.38
N LEU A 108 -5.27 -16.29 2.01
CA LEU A 108 -4.33 -15.36 1.37
C LEU A 108 -3.61 -15.97 0.16
N LEU A 109 -3.28 -17.26 0.22
CA LEU A 109 -2.70 -17.98 -0.92
C LEU A 109 -3.63 -18.03 -2.14
N LYS A 110 -4.95 -18.00 -1.93
CA LYS A 110 -5.96 -18.08 -3.00
C LYS A 110 -6.42 -16.71 -3.47
N THR A 111 -6.54 -15.74 -2.56
CA THR A 111 -7.22 -14.47 -2.82
C THR A 111 -6.32 -13.24 -2.66
N GLY A 112 -5.19 -13.39 -1.96
CA GLY A 112 -4.31 -12.29 -1.57
C GLY A 112 -3.51 -11.71 -2.73
N LYS A 113 -3.11 -12.54 -3.69
CA LYS A 113 -2.15 -12.15 -4.72
C LYS A 113 -2.65 -10.97 -5.56
N GLY A 114 -1.87 -9.88 -5.57
CA GLY A 114 -2.14 -8.70 -6.39
C GLY A 114 -3.32 -7.84 -5.90
N LYS A 115 -3.85 -8.12 -4.70
CA LYS A 115 -4.82 -7.25 -4.05
C LYS A 115 -4.12 -6.12 -3.31
N PRO A 116 -4.81 -4.98 -3.11
CA PRO A 116 -4.34 -3.97 -2.18
C PRO A 116 -4.41 -4.44 -0.74
N PHE A 117 -3.39 -4.12 0.04
CA PHE A 117 -3.34 -4.36 1.48
C PHE A 117 -3.26 -3.03 2.23
N MET A 118 -3.67 -3.04 3.49
CA MET A 118 -3.30 -2.02 4.47
C MET A 118 -2.63 -2.68 5.66
N LEU A 119 -1.51 -2.13 6.07
CA LEU A 119 -0.90 -2.37 7.37
C LEU A 119 -1.28 -1.19 8.27
N LEU A 120 -1.93 -1.51 9.38
CA LEU A 120 -2.49 -0.53 10.31
C LEU A 120 -1.88 -0.74 11.68
N GLU A 121 -1.50 0.34 12.35
CA GLU A 121 -1.07 0.35 13.74
C GLU A 121 -2.18 0.88 14.62
N TYR A 122 -2.41 0.24 15.76
CA TYR A 122 -3.41 0.66 16.73
C TYR A 122 -3.04 2.02 17.33
N ASP A 123 -3.95 2.99 17.23
CA ASP A 123 -3.74 4.30 17.84
C ASP A 123 -4.17 4.28 19.31
N ARG A 124 -3.24 3.94 20.20
CA ARG A 124 -3.49 3.94 21.64
C ARG A 124 -3.89 5.32 22.19
N ALA A 125 -3.46 6.41 21.56
CA ALA A 125 -3.80 7.74 22.05
C ALA A 125 -5.25 8.14 21.70
N ALA A 126 -5.83 7.54 20.67
CA ALA A 126 -7.13 7.91 20.14
C ALA A 126 -8.28 6.96 20.53
N ASN A 127 -7.97 5.83 21.17
CA ASN A 127 -8.90 4.82 21.69
C ASN A 127 -8.72 4.64 23.20
#